data_AF-A0A9D0ZP76-F1
#
_entry.id   AF-A0A9D0ZP76-F1
#
_cell.length_a   1.000
_cell.length_b   1.000
_cell.length_c   1.000
_cell.angle_alpha   90.00
_cell.angle_beta   90.00
_cell.angle_gamma   90.00
#
_symmetry.space_group_name_H-M   'P 1'
#
loop_
_entity.id
_entity.type
_entity.pdbx_description
1 polymer ?
#
loop_
_entity_poly.entity_id
_entity_poly.type
_entity_poly.pdbx_seq_one_letter_code
_entity_poly.pdbx_strand_id
1 'polypeptide(L)'
;MRIDTNIAPVGVEIEGREYPLAPRTAALAEKLRRAEQRAVRRGRPRHELELEQLELLLGRGAVRELFCQGGRENLDRLEAIYYGVLTALEAPARARREEHTQALAGEMKALAEAVRPLAELAALLRGGTGREAAQDHGAGQ
;
A
#
# COMPACT_ATOMS: atom_id res chain seq x y z
N MET A 1 12.83 18.64 10.74
CA MET A 1 12.23 17.40 10.20
C MET A 1 12.39 16.30 11.25
N ARG A 2 11.30 15.71 11.73
CA ARG A 2 11.31 14.61 12.71
C ARG A 2 10.83 13.36 11.98
N ILE A 3 11.65 12.32 11.91
CA ILE A 3 11.30 11.04 11.29
C ILE A 3 10.94 10.09 12.42
N ASP A 4 9.69 9.65 12.48
CA ASP A 4 9.27 8.61 13.42
C ASP A 4 9.55 7.23 12.81
N THR A 5 10.40 6.47 13.48
CA THR A 5 10.79 5.11 13.08
C THR A 5 10.14 4.04 13.96
N ASN A 6 9.34 4.42 14.96
CA ASN A 6 8.66 3.47 15.81
C ASN A 6 7.49 2.83 15.03
N ILE A 7 7.53 1.52 14.88
CA ILE A 7 6.48 0.76 14.20
C ILE A 7 5.85 -0.14 15.24
N ALA A 8 4.55 0.05 15.50
CA ALA A 8 3.83 -0.78 16.44
C ALA A 8 3.88 -2.26 16.00
N PRO A 9 4.05 -3.20 16.94
CA PRO A 9 3.94 -4.62 16.63
C PRO A 9 2.54 -4.91 16.08
N VAL A 10 2.47 -5.75 15.05
CA VAL A 10 1.22 -6.17 14.43
C VAL A 10 0.87 -7.56 14.94
N GLY A 11 -0.40 -7.76 15.29
CA GLY A 11 -0.98 -9.08 15.55
C GLY A 11 -2.06 -9.39 14.53
N VAL A 12 -2.38 -10.66 14.38
CA VAL A 12 -3.52 -11.13 13.59
C VAL A 12 -4.45 -11.94 14.46
N GLU A 13 -5.74 -11.70 14.35
CA GLU A 13 -6.76 -12.58 14.91
C GLU A 13 -7.09 -13.65 13.87
N ILE A 14 -6.88 -14.91 14.22
CA ILE A 14 -7.22 -16.07 13.40
C ILE A 14 -8.12 -16.96 14.26
N GLU A 15 -9.37 -17.15 13.82
CA GLU A 15 -10.34 -18.03 14.49
C GLU A 15 -10.56 -17.70 15.98
N GLY A 16 -10.62 -16.41 16.32
CA GLY A 16 -10.84 -15.94 17.69
C GLY A 16 -9.60 -15.99 18.59
N ARG A 17 -8.41 -16.24 18.03
CA ARG A 17 -7.13 -16.22 18.75
C ARG A 17 -6.20 -15.20 18.14
N GLU A 18 -5.52 -14.44 19.00
CA GLU A 18 -4.52 -13.46 18.57
C GLU A 18 -3.14 -14.11 18.47
N TYR A 19 -2.49 -13.90 17.32
CA TYR A 19 -1.13 -14.34 17.06
C TYR A 19 -0.25 -13.13 16.75
N PRO A 20 0.88 -12.95 17.47
CA PRO A 20 1.82 -11.88 17.16
C PRO A 20 2.52 -12.18 15.83
N LEU A 21 2.60 -11.18 14.94
CA LEU A 21 3.39 -11.28 13.73
C LEU A 21 4.86 -10.97 14.00
N ALA A 22 5.72 -11.68 13.27
CA ALA A 22 7.13 -11.40 13.23
C ALA A 22 7.37 -9.97 12.70
N PRO A 23 8.32 -9.23 13.30
CA PRO A 23 8.61 -7.87 12.87
C PRO A 23 9.12 -7.84 11.44
N ARG A 24 8.61 -6.90 10.65
CA ARG A 24 9.01 -6.68 9.25
C ARG A 24 10.43 -6.13 9.16
N THR A 25 11.40 -7.04 9.15
CA THR A 25 12.83 -6.73 9.07
C THR A 25 13.43 -7.18 7.74
N ALA A 26 14.56 -6.60 7.33
CA ALA A 26 15.32 -7.07 6.17
C ALA A 26 15.73 -8.54 6.31
N ALA A 27 16.07 -8.97 7.53
CA ALA A 27 16.39 -10.37 7.83
C ALA A 27 15.19 -11.31 7.60
N LEU A 28 13.97 -10.89 7.95
CA LEU A 28 12.76 -11.65 7.67
C LEU A 28 12.50 -11.75 6.16
N ALA A 29 12.60 -10.62 5.43
CA ALA A 29 12.44 -10.60 3.98
C ALA A 29 13.43 -11.55 3.28
N GLU A 30 14.69 -11.57 3.72
CA GLU A 30 15.69 -12.50 3.21
C GLU A 30 15.36 -13.96 3.54
N LYS A 31 14.84 -14.25 4.73
CA LYS A 31 14.39 -15.61 5.09
C LYS A 31 13.24 -16.09 4.21
N LEU A 32 12.24 -15.23 3.97
CA LEU A 32 11.10 -15.51 3.09
C LEU A 32 11.58 -15.79 1.65
N ARG A 33 12.42 -14.90 1.09
CA ARG A 33 13.00 -15.08 -0.24
C ARG A 33 13.79 -16.38 -0.36
N ARG A 34 14.58 -16.72 0.66
CA ARG A 34 15.33 -17.99 0.68
C ARG A 34 14.39 -19.20 0.77
N ALA A 35 13.25 -19.10 1.45
CA ALA A 35 12.26 -20.17 1.49
C ALA A 35 11.66 -20.42 0.10
N GLU A 36 11.26 -19.36 -0.61
CA GLU A 36 10.77 -19.44 -1.99
C GLU A 36 11.80 -20.07 -2.93
N GLN A 37 13.05 -19.58 -2.88
CA GLN A 37 14.13 -20.14 -3.69
C GLN A 37 14.37 -21.63 -3.41
N ARG A 38 14.30 -22.06 -2.13
CA ARG A 38 14.41 -23.47 -1.76
C ARG A 38 13.23 -24.28 -2.29
N ALA A 39 12.01 -23.77 -2.18
CA ALA A 39 10.82 -24.45 -2.65
C ALA A 39 10.87 -24.67 -4.16
N VAL A 40 11.23 -23.64 -4.94
CA VAL A 40 11.41 -23.73 -6.39
C VAL A 40 12.50 -24.76 -6.75
N ARG A 41 13.68 -24.67 -6.13
CA ARG A 41 14.79 -25.61 -6.41
C ARG A 41 14.47 -27.07 -6.11
N ARG A 42 13.62 -27.31 -5.11
CA ARG A 42 13.24 -28.65 -4.66
C ARG A 42 11.94 -29.16 -5.28
N GLY A 43 11.27 -28.35 -6.12
CA GLY A 43 9.96 -28.69 -6.68
C GLY A 43 8.90 -28.89 -5.60
N ARG A 44 8.98 -28.15 -4.48
CA ARG A 44 8.01 -28.30 -3.39
C ARG A 44 6.63 -27.79 -3.82
N PRO A 45 5.56 -28.48 -3.39
CA PRO A 45 4.21 -28.00 -3.64
C PRO A 45 3.98 -26.68 -2.88
N ARG A 46 3.09 -25.85 -3.43
CA ARG A 46 2.83 -24.49 -2.94
C ARG A 46 2.43 -24.44 -1.46
N HIS A 47 1.57 -25.35 -1.01
CA HIS A 47 1.11 -25.40 0.38
C HIS A 47 2.25 -25.64 1.40
N GLU A 48 3.30 -26.38 1.03
CA GLU A 48 4.47 -26.56 1.91
C GLU A 48 5.27 -25.27 2.06
N LEU A 49 5.40 -24.49 0.98
CA LEU A 49 6.03 -23.17 1.02
C LEU A 49 5.23 -22.20 1.88
N GLU A 50 3.90 -22.17 1.71
CA GLU A 50 3.01 -21.31 2.48
C GLU A 50 3.08 -21.61 3.98
N LEU A 51 3.10 -22.89 4.36
CA LEU A 51 3.32 -23.30 5.76
C LEU A 51 4.71 -22.87 6.27
N GLU A 52 5.77 -23.05 5.49
CA GLU A 52 7.13 -22.62 5.87
C GLU A 52 7.22 -21.10 6.07
N GLN A 53 6.52 -20.32 5.22
CA GLN A 53 6.45 -18.87 5.35
C GLN A 53 5.60 -18.46 6.55
N LEU A 54 4.48 -19.14 6.82
CA LEU A 54 3.69 -18.94 8.03
C LEU A 54 4.49 -19.25 9.29
N GLU A 55 5.36 -20.26 9.27
CA GLU A 55 6.25 -20.54 10.41
C GLU A 55 7.23 -19.40 10.68
N LEU A 56 7.68 -18.70 9.63
CA LEU A 56 8.54 -17.53 9.75
C LEU A 56 7.78 -16.30 10.26
N LEU A 57 6.49 -16.20 9.95
CA LEU A 57 5.64 -15.03 10.25
C LEU A 57 4.94 -15.13 11.60
N LEU A 58 4.37 -16.29 11.94
CA LEU A 58 3.62 -16.51 13.19
C LEU A 58 4.41 -17.32 14.21
N GLY A 59 5.49 -17.97 13.78
CA GLY A 59 6.23 -18.92 14.60
C GLY A 59 5.69 -20.35 14.49
N ARG A 60 6.58 -21.32 14.71
CA ARG A 60 6.27 -22.76 14.60
C ARG A 60 5.16 -23.24 15.53
N GLY A 61 5.06 -22.65 16.72
CA GLY A 61 4.02 -23.00 17.70
C GLY A 61 2.63 -22.69 17.15
N ALA A 62 2.43 -21.46 16.68
CA ALA A 62 1.17 -21.00 16.11
C ALA A 62 0.76 -21.81 14.88
N VAL A 63 1.69 -22.10 13.97
CA VAL A 63 1.38 -22.91 12.77
C VAL A 63 0.97 -24.33 13.14
N ARG A 64 1.61 -24.97 14.13
CA ARG A 64 1.23 -26.31 14.58
C ARG A 64 -0.14 -26.34 15.24
N GLU A 65 -0.50 -25.27 15.93
CA GLU A 65 -1.82 -25.12 16.53
C GLU A 65 -2.91 -24.91 15.48
N LEU A 66 -2.64 -24.05 14.50
CA LEU A 66 -3.57 -23.72 13.42
C LEU A 66 -3.74 -24.86 12.41
N PHE A 67 -2.68 -25.62 12.13
CA PHE A 67 -2.62 -26.66 11.08
C PHE A 67 -2.19 -28.01 11.66
N CYS A 68 -3.02 -28.54 12.57
CA CYS A 68 -2.72 -29.79 13.29
C CYS A 68 -3.10 -31.06 12.51
N GLN A 69 -3.85 -30.95 11.40
CA GLN A 69 -4.40 -32.09 10.67
C GLN A 69 -3.45 -32.68 9.62
N GLY A 70 -2.28 -32.08 9.42
CA GLY A 70 -1.25 -32.56 8.48
C GLY A 70 -1.80 -32.68 7.06
N GLY A 71 -1.69 -33.86 6.45
CA GLY A 71 -2.15 -34.11 5.07
C GLY A 71 -3.67 -34.05 4.85
N ARG A 72 -4.47 -33.83 5.89
CA ARG A 72 -5.94 -33.61 5.79
C ARG A 72 -6.34 -32.15 5.93
N GLU A 73 -5.37 -31.25 5.98
CA GLU A 73 -5.65 -29.82 6.12
C GLU A 73 -6.43 -29.28 4.92
N ASN A 74 -7.38 -28.39 5.20
CA ASN A 74 -8.13 -27.70 4.16
C ASN A 74 -7.22 -26.65 3.50
N LEU A 75 -6.90 -26.85 2.21
CA LEU A 75 -6.03 -25.95 1.45
C LEU A 75 -6.64 -24.56 1.26
N ASP A 76 -7.96 -24.44 1.12
CA ASP A 76 -8.64 -23.14 1.00
C ASP A 76 -8.49 -22.32 2.31
N ARG A 77 -8.55 -23.02 3.45
CA ARG A 77 -8.32 -22.41 4.77
C ARG A 77 -6.88 -21.96 4.93
N LEU A 78 -5.91 -22.78 4.52
CA LEU A 78 -4.50 -22.42 4.51
C LEU A 78 -4.25 -21.16 3.65
N GLU A 79 -4.80 -21.13 2.44
CA GLU A 79 -4.64 -20.00 1.52
C GLU A 79 -5.25 -18.71 2.09
N ALA A 80 -6.44 -18.80 2.68
CA ALA A 80 -7.10 -17.66 3.33
C ALA A 80 -6.25 -17.10 4.49
N ILE A 81 -5.73 -17.98 5.37
CA ILE A 81 -4.87 -17.57 6.49
C ILE A 81 -3.56 -16.96 5.96
N TYR A 82 -2.94 -17.60 4.96
CA TYR A 82 -1.69 -17.14 4.37
C TYR A 82 -1.79 -15.72 3.81
N TYR A 83 -2.79 -15.46 2.96
CA TYR A 83 -2.98 -14.13 2.40
C TYR A 83 -3.45 -13.09 3.41
N GLY A 84 -4.27 -13.50 4.40
CA GLY A 84 -4.65 -12.63 5.51
C GLY A 84 -3.43 -12.15 6.31
N VAL A 85 -2.53 -13.08 6.64
CA VAL A 85 -1.27 -12.80 7.35
C VAL A 85 -0.35 -11.88 6.55
N LEU A 86 -0.19 -12.12 5.25
CA LEU A 86 0.60 -11.22 4.39
C LEU A 86 0.00 -9.81 4.32
N THR A 87 -1.32 -9.73 4.17
CA THR A 87 -2.03 -8.44 4.13
C THR A 87 -1.82 -7.65 5.42
N ALA A 88 -1.91 -8.33 6.57
CA ALA A 88 -1.66 -7.72 7.88
C ALA A 88 -0.21 -7.25 8.03
N LEU A 89 0.77 -8.02 7.55
CA LEU A 89 2.19 -7.62 7.56
C LEU A 89 2.44 -6.33 6.73
N GLU A 90 1.66 -6.11 5.67
CA GLU A 90 1.80 -4.96 4.79
C GLU A 90 0.98 -3.74 5.18
N ALA A 91 -0.10 -3.92 5.94
CA ALA A 91 -1.04 -2.87 6.30
C ALA A 91 -0.38 -1.60 6.87
N PRO A 92 0.60 -1.67 7.80
CA PRO A 92 1.23 -0.45 8.33
C PRO A 92 2.02 0.33 7.27
N ALA A 93 2.70 -0.37 6.36
CA ALA A 93 3.46 0.26 5.30
C ALA A 93 2.54 0.89 4.24
N ARG A 94 1.41 0.24 3.96
CA ARG A 94 0.39 0.75 3.05
C ARG A 94 -0.26 2.02 3.60
N ALA A 95 -0.69 2.01 4.86
CA ALA A 95 -1.30 3.17 5.51
C ALA A 95 -0.39 4.41 5.43
N ARG A 96 0.92 4.26 5.69
CA ARG A 96 1.89 5.36 5.58
C ARG A 96 2.06 5.91 4.16
N ARG A 97 2.02 5.04 3.15
CA ARG A 97 2.10 5.46 1.74
C ARG A 97 0.84 6.21 1.31
N GLU A 98 -0.32 5.76 1.78
CA GLU A 98 -1.59 6.43 1.55
C GLU A 98 -1.60 7.81 2.22
N GLU A 99 -1.20 7.90 3.50
CA GLU A 99 -1.04 9.18 4.22
C GLU A 99 -0.09 10.14 3.48
N HIS A 100 1.07 9.64 3.03
CA HIS A 100 2.02 10.46 2.27
C HIS A 100 1.44 10.96 0.94
N THR A 101 0.69 10.11 0.23
CA THR A 101 0.07 10.46 -1.05
C THR A 101 -1.05 11.49 -0.85
N GLN A 102 -1.85 11.33 0.22
CA GLN A 102 -2.89 12.28 0.59
C GLN A 102 -2.31 13.64 0.98
N ALA A 103 -1.22 13.66 1.75
CA ALA A 103 -0.50 14.89 2.10
C ALA A 103 -0.02 15.62 0.84
N LEU A 104 0.63 14.91 -0.09
CA LEU A 104 1.10 15.49 -1.36
C LEU A 104 -0.05 16.04 -2.21
N ALA A 105 -1.17 15.30 -2.30
CA ALA A 105 -2.36 15.76 -3.01
C ALA A 105 -2.95 17.03 -2.38
N GLY A 106 -2.95 17.13 -1.05
CA GLY A 106 -3.34 18.33 -0.31
C GLY A 106 -2.44 19.53 -0.62
N GLU A 107 -1.13 19.33 -0.63
CA GLU A 107 -0.14 20.37 -0.99
C GLU A 107 -0.33 20.86 -2.43
N MET A 108 -0.52 19.95 -3.38
CA MET A 108 -0.78 20.29 -4.79
C MET A 108 -2.09 21.07 -4.97
N LYS A 109 -3.15 20.68 -4.24
CA LYS A 109 -4.41 21.41 -4.25
C LYS A 109 -4.26 22.82 -3.69
N ALA A 110 -3.56 22.96 -2.55
CA ALA A 110 -3.30 24.27 -1.95
C ALA A 110 -2.48 25.17 -2.88
N LEU A 111 -1.47 24.61 -3.57
CA LEU A 111 -0.70 25.34 -4.57
C LEU A 111 -1.58 25.79 -5.74
N ALA A 112 -2.42 24.90 -6.27
CA ALA A 112 -3.35 25.21 -7.36
C ALA A 112 -4.33 26.32 -6.97
N GLU A 113 -4.86 26.30 -5.75
CA GLU A 113 -5.71 27.36 -5.20
C GLU A 113 -4.96 28.69 -5.04
N ALA A 114 -3.71 28.66 -4.60
CA ALA A 114 -2.89 29.87 -4.42
C ALA A 114 -2.53 30.56 -5.75
N VAL A 115 -2.31 29.79 -6.83
CA VAL A 115 -1.98 30.35 -8.16
C VAL A 115 -3.21 30.68 -9.00
N ARG A 116 -4.40 30.25 -8.59
CA ARG A 116 -5.67 30.48 -9.30
C ARG A 116 -5.93 31.96 -9.62
N PRO A 117 -5.74 32.92 -8.69
CA PRO A 117 -5.96 34.35 -9.01
C PRO A 117 -5.03 34.87 -10.11
N LEU A 118 -3.79 34.36 -10.17
CA LEU A 118 -2.83 34.74 -11.23
C LEU A 118 -3.24 34.15 -12.59
N ALA A 119 -3.75 32.92 -12.59
CA ALA A 119 -4.28 32.29 -13.80
C ALA A 119 -5.54 33.01 -14.31
N GLU A 120 -6.44 33.41 -13.42
CA GLU A 120 -7.64 34.19 -13.75
C GLU A 120 -7.27 35.58 -14.30
N LEU A 121 -6.31 36.29 -13.69
CA LEU A 121 -5.79 37.56 -14.22
C LEU A 121 -5.18 37.41 -15.61
N ALA A 122 -4.35 36.38 -15.83
CA ALA A 122 -3.73 36.12 -17.12
C ALA A 122 -4.75 35.74 -18.20
N ALA A 123 -5.86 35.11 -17.83
CA ALA A 123 -6.97 34.81 -18.74
C ALA A 123 -7.75 36.06 -19.13
N LEU A 124 -8.03 36.97 -18.18
CA LEU A 124 -8.69 38.24 -18.44
C LEU A 124 -7.86 39.13 -19.38
N LEU A 125 -6.55 39.22 -19.16
CA LEU A 125 -5.63 39.96 -20.03
C LEU A 125 -5.55 39.38 -21.45
N ARG A 126 -5.74 38.07 -21.62
CA ARG A 126 -5.81 37.41 -22.94
C ARG A 126 -7.17 37.55 -23.63
N GLY A 127 -8.26 37.68 -22.87
CA GLY A 127 -9.61 37.88 -23.43
C GLY A 127 -9.93 39.33 -23.80
N GLY A 128 -9.20 40.30 -23.25
CA GLY A 128 -9.40 41.74 -23.50
C GLY A 128 -8.92 42.24 -24.87
N THR A 129 -8.09 41.48 -25.60
CA THR A 129 -7.52 41.90 -26.89
C THR A 129 -8.44 41.67 -28.10
N GLY A 130 -9.68 41.19 -27.89
CA GLY A 130 -10.58 40.78 -28.97
C GLY A 130 -11.82 41.64 -29.24
N ARG A 131 -12.04 42.76 -28.53
CA ARG A 131 -13.33 43.48 -28.58
C ARG A 131 -13.31 44.97 -28.89
N GLU A 132 -12.20 45.52 -29.40
CA GLU A 132 -12.10 46.94 -29.81
C GLU A 132 -11.93 47.18 -31.32
N ALA A 133 -12.00 46.15 -32.17
CA ALA A 133 -11.81 46.32 -33.63
C ALA A 133 -13.09 46.28 -34.48
N ALA A 134 -14.28 46.40 -33.89
CA ALA A 134 -15.54 46.31 -34.63
C ALA A 134 -16.56 47.37 -34.18
N GLN A 135 -16.15 48.64 -34.13
CA GLN A 135 -17.09 49.75 -34.02
C GLN A 135 -16.43 51.09 -34.41
N ASP A 136 -15.84 51.16 -35.60
CA ASP A 136 -15.77 52.46 -36.27
C ASP A 136 -15.72 52.26 -37.79
N HIS A 137 -16.32 53.20 -38.52
CA HIS A 137 -16.46 53.28 -39.98
C HIS A 137 -17.76 52.70 -40.54
N GLY A 138 -18.86 53.27 -40.07
CA GLY A 138 -20.12 53.31 -40.78
C GLY A 138 -20.82 54.65 -40.62
N ALA A 139 -20.25 55.73 -41.16
CA ALA A 139 -20.98 56.98 -41.45
C ALA A 139 -20.13 57.93 -42.30
N GLY A 140 -20.64 58.35 -43.46
CA GLY A 140 -20.12 59.52 -44.16
C GLY A 140 -20.13 59.42 -45.69
N GLN A 141 -21.33 59.62 -46.25
CA GLN A 141 -21.68 60.25 -47.55
C GLN A 141 -20.69 60.20 -48.72
#